data_AF-A0A2D8AH16-F1
#
_entry.id   AF-A0A2D8AH16-F1
#
_cell.length_a   1.000
_cell.length_b   1.000
_cell.length_c   1.000
_cell.angle_alpha   90.00
_cell.angle_beta   90.00
_cell.angle_gamma   90.00
#
_symmetry.space_group_name_H-M   'P 1'
#
loop_
_entity.id
_entity.type
_entity.pdbx_description
1 polymer ?
#
loop_
_entity_poly.entity_id
_entity_poly.type
_entity_poly.pdbx_seq_one_letter_code
_entity_poly.pdbx_strand_id
1 'polypeptide(L)'
;MKKLIMSTFAALCAFFSLPAALQAGPPATIDRLDWMTGNWAGQLGPNQLEENWIATEGGSIAAMVRMTGSGATSMFEMITIEEVDGSLMLNIQQWDPGFKPRTESPQTMELEEITANSVKFRAVTEGGMSTLGYSHPDSETFIIHVGRPDGNVLDIPLKARSIW
;
A
#
# COMPACT_ATOMS: atom_id res chain seq x y z
N MET A 1 -15.40 -20.73 -73.27
CA MET A 1 -14.40 -19.78 -72.75
C MET A 1 -15.09 -18.47 -72.36
N LYS A 2 -15.42 -18.28 -71.08
CA LYS A 2 -15.74 -16.95 -70.51
C LYS A 2 -15.12 -16.90 -69.10
N LYS A 3 -14.20 -15.96 -68.91
CA LYS A 3 -13.36 -15.83 -67.70
C LYS A 3 -14.19 -15.21 -66.56
N LEU A 4 -14.17 -15.85 -65.41
CA LEU A 4 -14.61 -15.31 -64.13
C LEU A 4 -13.40 -14.59 -63.51
N ILE A 5 -13.49 -13.29 -63.23
CA ILE A 5 -12.48 -12.60 -62.42
C ILE A 5 -13.17 -11.99 -61.20
N MET A 6 -12.72 -12.50 -60.07
CA MET A 6 -13.07 -12.22 -58.68
C MET A 6 -12.85 -10.75 -58.34
N SER A 7 -13.86 -10.07 -57.80
CA SER A 7 -13.67 -8.76 -57.16
C SER A 7 -13.36 -8.99 -55.68
N THR A 8 -12.08 -8.85 -55.30
CA THR A 8 -11.64 -8.84 -53.91
C THR A 8 -11.94 -7.49 -53.27
N PHE A 9 -12.89 -7.48 -52.33
CA PHE A 9 -13.16 -6.34 -51.46
C PHE A 9 -12.15 -6.35 -50.32
N ALA A 10 -11.17 -5.44 -50.34
CA ALA A 10 -10.19 -5.30 -49.26
C ALA A 10 -10.85 -4.56 -48.08
N ALA A 11 -11.19 -5.29 -47.02
CA ALA A 11 -11.65 -4.71 -45.77
C ALA A 11 -10.46 -4.08 -45.04
N LEU A 12 -10.45 -2.75 -44.94
CA LEU A 12 -9.47 -1.98 -44.18
C LEU A 12 -9.82 -2.09 -42.69
N CYS A 13 -9.20 -3.04 -41.98
CA CYS A 13 -9.29 -3.12 -40.52
C CYS A 13 -8.51 -1.95 -39.90
N ALA A 14 -9.22 -0.90 -39.49
CA ALA A 14 -8.66 0.13 -38.62
C ALA A 14 -8.40 -0.49 -37.23
N PHE A 15 -7.13 -0.78 -36.93
CA PHE A 15 -6.72 -1.10 -35.57
C PHE A 15 -6.81 0.18 -34.72
N PHE A 16 -7.89 0.32 -33.97
CA PHE A 16 -7.95 1.29 -32.89
C PHE A 16 -7.01 0.81 -31.79
N SER A 17 -5.82 1.41 -31.73
CA SER A 17 -4.94 1.30 -30.56
C SER A 17 -5.67 1.97 -29.39
N LEU A 18 -6.29 1.17 -28.53
CA LEU A 18 -6.74 1.65 -27.22
C LEU A 18 -5.52 2.23 -26.50
N PRO A 19 -5.57 3.48 -26.01
CA PRO A 19 -4.52 3.95 -25.12
C PRO A 19 -4.49 3.00 -23.94
N ALA A 20 -3.33 2.42 -23.65
CA ALA A 20 -3.10 1.77 -22.38
C ALA A 20 -3.32 2.85 -21.32
N ALA A 21 -4.48 2.83 -20.66
CA ALA A 21 -4.64 3.57 -19.42
C ALA A 21 -3.44 3.17 -18.55
N LEU A 22 -2.77 4.15 -17.92
CA LEU A 22 -1.90 3.85 -16.79
C LEU A 22 -2.75 3.00 -15.86
N GLN A 23 -2.48 1.71 -15.82
CA GLN A 23 -3.38 0.78 -15.20
C GLN A 23 -3.24 1.02 -13.71
N ALA A 24 -4.32 1.52 -13.09
CA ALA A 24 -4.47 1.50 -11.65
C ALA A 24 -4.09 0.11 -11.12
N GLY A 25 -3.68 0.04 -9.86
CA GLY A 25 -3.37 -1.21 -9.18
C GLY A 25 -4.45 -2.29 -9.42
N PRO A 26 -4.15 -3.57 -9.15
CA PRO A 26 -5.13 -4.63 -9.37
C PRO A 26 -6.47 -4.31 -8.68
N PRO A 27 -7.61 -4.73 -9.22
CA PRO A 27 -8.90 -4.44 -8.61
C PRO A 27 -8.98 -5.00 -7.18
N ALA A 28 -9.40 -4.18 -6.22
CA ALA A 28 -9.52 -4.54 -4.82
C ALA A 28 -10.50 -3.61 -4.09
N THR A 29 -11.10 -4.13 -3.04
CA THR A 29 -12.01 -3.43 -2.11
C THR A 29 -11.43 -3.47 -0.71
N ILE A 30 -11.84 -2.55 0.16
CA ILE A 30 -11.19 -2.33 1.45
C ILE A 30 -11.32 -3.52 2.42
N ASP A 31 -12.40 -4.29 2.31
CA ASP A 31 -12.68 -5.51 3.12
C ASP A 31 -11.58 -6.57 2.97
N ARG A 32 -10.80 -6.52 1.88
CA ARG A 32 -9.61 -7.35 1.69
C ARG A 32 -8.51 -7.09 2.73
N LEU A 33 -8.59 -5.98 3.47
CA LEU A 33 -7.62 -5.57 4.49
C LEU A 33 -8.15 -5.74 5.92
N ASP A 34 -9.30 -6.38 6.14
CA ASP A 34 -9.86 -6.63 7.48
C ASP A 34 -8.86 -7.26 8.44
N TRP A 35 -7.99 -8.14 7.92
CA TRP A 35 -6.94 -8.84 8.66
C TRP A 35 -5.88 -7.91 9.27
N MET A 36 -5.77 -6.66 8.81
CA MET A 36 -4.84 -5.68 9.38
C MET A 36 -5.32 -5.09 10.70
N THR A 37 -6.64 -5.09 10.92
CA THR A 37 -7.29 -4.50 12.10
C THR A 37 -6.67 -5.04 13.39
N GLY A 38 -6.21 -4.14 14.26
CA GLY A 38 -5.60 -4.54 15.53
C GLY A 38 -4.51 -3.60 16.01
N ASN A 39 -3.85 -4.03 17.06
CA ASN A 39 -2.77 -3.27 17.70
C ASN A 39 -1.52 -4.13 17.70
N TRP A 40 -0.48 -3.64 17.03
CA TRP A 40 0.73 -4.38 16.74
C TRP A 40 1.93 -3.62 17.27
N ALA A 41 2.87 -4.30 17.92
CA ALA A 41 4.08 -3.67 18.41
C ALA A 41 5.30 -4.60 18.33
N GLY A 42 6.47 -4.01 18.15
CA GLY A 42 7.72 -4.72 17.99
C GLY A 42 8.93 -3.81 18.16
N GLN A 43 10.10 -4.42 18.27
CA GLN A 43 11.35 -3.66 18.38
C GLN A 43 11.84 -3.25 16.98
N LEU A 44 12.33 -2.01 16.89
CA LEU A 44 13.04 -1.49 15.74
C LEU A 44 14.35 -0.86 16.23
N GLY A 45 15.42 -1.66 16.22
CA GLY A 45 16.68 -1.28 16.86
C GLY A 45 16.49 -1.02 18.36
N PRO A 46 16.96 0.11 18.92
CA PRO A 46 16.76 0.45 20.33
C PRO A 46 15.35 0.99 20.65
N ASN A 47 14.51 1.16 19.63
CA ASN A 47 13.18 1.74 19.75
C ASN A 47 12.10 0.65 19.71
N GLN A 48 10.90 1.01 20.14
CA GLN A 48 9.68 0.25 19.90
C GLN A 48 8.83 0.98 18.86
N LEU A 49 8.39 0.25 17.84
CA LEU A 49 7.37 0.67 16.90
C LEU A 49 6.03 0.07 17.32
N GLU A 50 4.97 0.84 17.26
CA GLU A 50 3.60 0.37 17.38
C GLU A 50 2.74 0.91 16.23
N GLU A 51 1.88 0.06 15.67
CA GLU A 51 0.87 0.43 14.69
C GLU A 51 -0.51 0.01 15.21
N ASN A 52 -1.46 0.95 15.21
CA ASN A 52 -2.82 0.71 15.63
C ASN A 52 -3.77 0.94 14.45
N TRP A 53 -4.22 -0.16 13.85
CA TRP A 53 -5.13 -0.18 12.72
C TRP A 53 -6.57 -0.23 13.22
N ILE A 54 -7.39 0.73 12.79
CA ILE A 54 -8.83 0.69 13.00
C ILE A 54 -9.48 -0.35 12.07
N ALA A 55 -10.75 -0.69 12.32
CA ALA A 55 -11.49 -1.56 11.41
C ALA A 55 -11.68 -0.89 10.05
N THR A 56 -11.82 -1.71 9.00
CA THR A 56 -12.27 -1.23 7.70
C THR A 56 -13.70 -0.68 7.85
N GLU A 57 -13.94 0.52 7.34
CA GLU A 57 -15.28 1.12 7.34
C GLU A 57 -15.36 2.20 6.26
N GLY A 58 -16.51 2.27 5.59
CA GLY A 58 -16.79 3.36 4.64
C GLY A 58 -15.81 3.47 3.46
N GLY A 59 -15.21 2.35 3.03
CA GLY A 59 -14.24 2.34 1.92
C GLY A 59 -12.81 2.71 2.33
N SER A 60 -12.50 2.71 3.64
CA SER A 60 -11.15 3.04 4.14
C SER A 60 -10.73 2.23 5.37
N ILE A 61 -9.42 2.21 5.61
CA ILE A 61 -8.79 1.77 6.87
C ILE A 61 -7.64 2.74 7.18
N ALA A 62 -7.34 2.95 8.45
CA ALA A 62 -6.27 3.84 8.87
C ALA A 62 -5.43 3.27 10.02
N ALA A 63 -4.18 3.71 10.10
CA ALA A 63 -3.26 3.39 11.19
C ALA A 63 -2.74 4.66 11.86
N MET A 64 -2.77 4.68 13.20
CA MET A 64 -1.90 5.56 13.97
C MET A 64 -0.67 4.78 14.41
N VAL A 65 0.50 5.25 13.99
CA VAL A 65 1.80 4.65 14.25
C VAL A 65 2.58 5.55 15.20
N ARG A 66 3.31 4.93 16.13
CA ARG A 66 4.18 5.65 17.07
C ARG A 66 5.50 4.91 17.25
N MET A 67 6.58 5.67 17.25
CA MET A 67 7.89 5.17 17.66
C MET A 67 8.29 5.77 19.01
N THR A 68 8.72 4.91 19.93
CA THR A 68 9.21 5.30 21.26
C THR A 68 10.61 4.74 21.51
N GLY A 69 11.42 5.47 22.26
CA GLY A 69 12.79 5.08 22.59
C GLY A 69 13.43 6.09 23.52
N SER A 70 14.43 5.64 24.30
CA SER A 70 15.16 6.52 25.25
C SER A 70 14.23 7.32 26.20
N GLY A 71 13.09 6.73 26.59
CA GLY A 71 12.13 7.35 27.50
C GLY A 71 11.17 8.37 26.88
N ALA A 72 11.15 8.55 25.55
CA ALA A 72 10.28 9.52 24.87
C ALA A 72 9.67 8.97 23.57
N THR A 73 8.65 9.67 23.06
CA THR A 73 8.17 9.47 21.68
C THR A 73 9.09 10.20 20.72
N SER A 74 9.54 9.52 19.66
CA SER A 74 10.42 10.08 18.65
C SER A 74 9.73 10.31 17.30
N MET A 75 8.57 9.68 17.06
CA MET A 75 7.82 9.82 15.81
C MET A 75 6.35 9.47 16.01
N PHE A 76 5.49 10.17 15.28
CA PHE A 76 4.15 9.73 14.91
C PHE A 76 4.06 9.51 13.41
N GLU A 77 3.18 8.62 12.98
CA GLU A 77 2.86 8.41 11.57
C GLU A 77 1.38 8.06 11.44
N MET A 78 0.78 8.46 10.32
CA MET A 78 -0.61 8.23 9.97
C MET A 78 -0.59 7.61 8.59
N ILE A 79 -1.33 6.51 8.46
CA ILE A 79 -1.49 5.79 7.21
C ILE A 79 -2.98 5.74 6.94
N THR A 80 -3.39 6.08 5.72
CA THR A 80 -4.74 5.78 5.21
C THR A 80 -4.61 4.86 4.01
N ILE A 81 -5.53 3.92 3.89
CA ILE A 81 -5.73 3.14 2.68
C ILE A 81 -7.20 3.30 2.29
N GLU A 82 -7.45 3.73 1.07
CA GLU A 82 -8.77 4.14 0.58
C GLU A 82 -9.06 3.50 -0.78
N GLU A 83 -10.32 3.19 -1.04
CA GLU A 83 -10.78 2.78 -2.38
C GLU A 83 -10.73 3.97 -3.35
N VAL A 84 -9.95 3.82 -4.43
CA VAL A 84 -9.79 4.84 -5.48
C VAL A 84 -9.80 4.15 -6.84
N ASP A 85 -10.69 4.59 -7.73
CA ASP A 85 -10.80 4.10 -9.11
C ASP A 85 -10.89 2.57 -9.25
N GLY A 86 -11.54 1.89 -8.28
CA GLY A 86 -11.72 0.44 -8.27
C GLY A 86 -10.51 -0.36 -7.76
N SER A 87 -9.52 0.31 -7.18
CA SER A 87 -8.35 -0.28 -6.51
C SER A 87 -8.14 0.39 -5.14
N LEU A 88 -6.97 0.20 -4.54
CA LEU A 88 -6.58 0.78 -3.26
C LEU A 88 -5.43 1.77 -3.43
N MET A 89 -5.51 2.89 -2.72
CA MET A 89 -4.46 3.90 -2.63
C MET A 89 -4.04 4.06 -1.17
N LEU A 90 -2.74 4.01 -0.90
CA LEU A 90 -2.16 4.27 0.41
C LEU A 90 -1.58 5.69 0.45
N ASN A 91 -1.87 6.42 1.52
CA ASN A 91 -1.19 7.68 1.85
C ASN A 91 -0.52 7.56 3.22
N ILE A 92 0.71 8.05 3.34
CA ILE A 92 1.49 7.99 4.57
C ILE A 92 2.20 9.31 4.84
N GLN A 93 2.16 9.77 6.08
CA GLN A 93 2.89 10.96 6.52
C GLN A 93 3.48 10.71 7.90
N GLN A 94 4.70 11.21 8.12
CA GLN A 94 5.38 11.16 9.40
C GLN A 94 5.46 12.54 10.04
N TRP A 95 5.43 12.57 11.37
CA TRP A 95 5.60 13.76 12.19
C TRP A 95 6.58 13.52 13.33
N ASP A 96 7.35 14.54 13.65
CA ASP A 96 8.04 14.65 14.93
C ASP A 96 7.07 15.08 16.04
N PRO A 97 7.44 14.88 17.33
CA PRO A 97 6.65 15.37 18.45
C PRO A 97 6.29 16.86 18.33
N GLY A 98 5.04 17.17 18.68
CA GLY A 98 4.47 18.51 18.49
C GLY A 98 3.83 18.73 17.11
N PHE A 99 3.46 17.64 16.42
CA PHE A 99 2.73 17.67 15.14
C PHE A 99 3.50 18.40 14.03
N LYS A 100 4.82 18.20 13.98
CA LYS A 100 5.70 18.80 12.99
C LYS A 100 5.95 17.81 11.86
N PRO A 101 5.45 18.05 10.64
CA PRO A 101 5.61 17.09 9.55
C PRO A 101 7.08 16.95 9.16
N ARG A 102 7.51 15.71 8.86
CA ARG A 102 8.90 15.42 8.43
C ARG A 102 9.13 15.69 6.94
N THR A 103 8.08 15.71 6.16
CA THR A 103 8.07 16.01 4.72
C THR A 103 7.03 17.09 4.45
N GLU A 104 7.15 17.80 3.33
CA GLU A 104 6.20 18.86 2.98
C GLU A 104 4.80 18.31 2.65
N SER A 105 4.74 17.08 2.13
CA SER A 105 3.51 16.40 1.75
C SER A 105 3.57 14.90 2.06
N PRO A 106 2.40 14.23 2.17
CA PRO A 106 2.33 12.78 2.32
C PRO A 106 2.91 12.07 1.11
N GLN A 107 3.44 10.86 1.35
CA GLN A 107 3.78 9.95 0.27
C GLN A 107 2.55 9.13 -0.13
N THR A 108 2.29 9.05 -1.43
CA THR A 108 1.19 8.27 -2.01
C THR A 108 1.74 7.02 -2.71
N MET A 109 1.04 5.90 -2.53
CA MET A 109 1.42 4.60 -3.08
C MET A 109 0.20 3.86 -3.65
N GLU A 110 0.33 3.33 -4.85
CA GLU A 110 -0.72 2.54 -5.49
C GLU A 110 -0.58 1.06 -5.15
N LEU A 111 -1.70 0.33 -5.15
CA LEU A 111 -1.68 -1.11 -4.95
C LEU A 111 -0.84 -1.81 -6.03
N GLU A 112 0.09 -2.67 -5.61
CA GLU A 112 0.90 -3.49 -6.51
C GLU A 112 0.48 -4.97 -6.44
N GLU A 113 0.27 -5.49 -5.22
CA GLU A 113 -0.10 -6.89 -5.00
C GLU A 113 -1.00 -7.04 -3.78
N ILE A 114 -1.95 -7.97 -3.84
CA ILE A 114 -2.80 -8.34 -2.71
C ILE A 114 -3.13 -9.83 -2.71
N THR A 115 -3.05 -10.45 -1.54
CA THR A 115 -3.44 -11.84 -1.31
C THR A 115 -4.46 -11.91 -0.16
N ALA A 116 -4.72 -13.09 0.39
CA ALA A 116 -5.63 -13.26 1.51
C ALA A 116 -5.10 -12.63 2.82
N ASN A 117 -3.78 -12.52 2.96
CA ASN A 117 -3.12 -12.09 4.20
C ASN A 117 -1.84 -11.30 3.93
N SER A 118 -1.73 -10.69 2.74
CA SER A 118 -0.67 -9.75 2.42
C SER A 118 -1.16 -8.67 1.47
N VAL A 119 -0.54 -7.50 1.56
CA VAL A 119 -0.76 -6.38 0.64
C VAL A 119 0.58 -5.67 0.41
N LYS A 120 0.80 -5.18 -0.81
CA LYS A 120 1.99 -4.42 -1.18
C LYS A 120 1.60 -3.23 -2.04
N PHE A 121 2.12 -2.07 -1.68
CA PHE A 121 1.96 -0.82 -2.39
C PHE A 121 3.29 -0.35 -2.97
N ARG A 122 3.24 0.30 -4.13
CA ARG A 122 4.39 0.91 -4.81
C ARG A 122 4.25 2.43 -4.76
N ALA A 123 5.33 3.12 -4.42
CA ALA A 123 5.36 4.57 -4.39
C ALA A 123 5.12 5.19 -5.78
N VAL A 124 4.23 6.19 -5.83
CA VAL A 124 3.94 6.98 -7.03
C VAL A 124 4.28 8.47 -6.85
N THR A 125 4.57 8.88 -5.61
CA THR A 125 5.17 10.19 -5.29
C THR A 125 6.53 10.00 -4.64
N GLU A 126 7.34 11.06 -4.65
CA GLU A 126 8.62 11.09 -3.94
C GLU A 126 8.42 10.84 -2.44
N GLY A 127 9.37 10.14 -1.82
CA GLY A 127 9.36 9.86 -0.39
C GLY A 127 10.45 8.87 0.03
N GLY A 128 10.44 8.48 1.30
CA GLY A 128 11.50 7.66 1.91
C GLY A 128 11.44 6.16 1.56
N MET A 129 10.36 5.71 0.93
CA MET A 129 10.12 4.30 0.61
C MET A 129 9.84 4.11 -0.88
N SER A 130 10.32 3.01 -1.46
CA SER A 130 9.94 2.60 -2.82
C SER A 130 8.70 1.71 -2.83
N THR A 131 8.51 0.91 -1.78
CA THR A 131 7.31 0.10 -1.55
C THR A 131 7.00 0.03 -0.07
N LEU A 132 5.74 -0.14 0.27
CA LEU A 132 5.30 -0.47 1.63
C LEU A 132 4.32 -1.62 1.54
N GLY A 133 4.54 -2.68 2.31
CA GLY A 133 3.65 -3.82 2.36
C GLY A 133 3.44 -4.33 3.76
N TYR A 134 2.42 -5.16 3.91
CA TYR A 134 2.06 -5.81 5.16
C TYR A 134 1.77 -7.27 4.90
N SER A 135 2.07 -8.14 5.87
CA SER A 135 1.59 -9.52 5.87
C SER A 135 1.25 -10.02 7.26
N HIS A 136 0.31 -10.97 7.32
CA HIS A 136 -0.12 -11.65 8.54
C HIS A 136 -0.07 -13.16 8.30
N PRO A 137 1.14 -13.78 8.30
CA PRO A 137 1.34 -15.17 7.90
C PRO A 137 0.71 -16.21 8.85
N ASP A 138 0.51 -15.83 10.11
CA ASP A 138 -0.09 -16.64 11.17
C ASP A 138 -0.88 -15.74 12.13
N SER A 139 -1.55 -16.29 13.14
CA SER A 139 -2.42 -15.53 14.05
C SER A 139 -1.70 -14.56 15.00
N GLU A 140 -0.37 -14.56 15.08
CA GLU A 140 0.38 -13.80 16.07
C GLU A 140 1.34 -12.77 15.46
N THR A 141 1.68 -12.93 14.18
CA THR A 141 2.75 -12.18 13.52
C THR A 141 2.19 -11.22 12.48
N PHE A 142 2.46 -9.92 12.65
CA PHE A 142 2.17 -8.90 11.65
C PHE A 142 3.50 -8.32 11.17
N ILE A 143 3.79 -8.39 9.88
CA ILE A 143 5.10 -7.98 9.32
C ILE A 143 4.90 -6.75 8.45
N ILE A 144 5.70 -5.72 8.68
CA ILE A 144 5.82 -4.57 7.80
C ILE A 144 6.98 -4.83 6.84
N HIS A 145 6.75 -4.67 5.53
CA HIS A 145 7.73 -4.82 4.47
C HIS A 145 8.08 -3.44 3.91
N VAL A 146 9.20 -2.87 4.35
CA VAL A 146 9.65 -1.53 3.93
C VAL A 146 10.66 -1.66 2.78
N GLY A 147 10.20 -1.41 1.56
CA GLY A 147 11.07 -1.32 0.39
C GLY A 147 11.80 0.01 0.36
N ARG A 148 13.11 -0.03 0.18
CA ARG A 148 13.98 1.13 0.15
C ARG A 148 14.35 1.51 -1.29
N PRO A 149 14.72 2.78 -1.55
CA PRO A 149 15.18 3.20 -2.88
C PRO A 149 16.42 2.46 -3.40
N ASP A 150 17.21 1.84 -2.52
CA ASP A 150 18.37 1.01 -2.88
C ASP A 150 18.00 -0.42 -3.33
N GLY A 151 16.70 -0.74 -3.35
CA GLY A 151 16.17 -2.06 -3.72
C GLY A 151 16.11 -3.08 -2.58
N ASN A 152 16.65 -2.75 -1.39
CA ASN A 152 16.55 -3.63 -0.23
C ASN A 152 15.17 -3.54 0.42
N VAL A 153 14.74 -4.64 1.04
CA VAL A 153 13.53 -4.69 1.87
C VAL A 153 13.94 -4.88 3.32
N LEU A 154 13.42 -4.03 4.20
CA LEU A 154 13.48 -4.23 5.64
C LEU A 154 12.15 -4.82 6.12
N ASP A 155 12.22 -6.04 6.67
CA ASP A 155 11.08 -6.66 7.34
C ASP A 155 11.08 -6.32 8.83
N ILE A 156 9.95 -5.86 9.34
CA ILE A 156 9.75 -5.49 10.74
C ILE A 156 8.63 -6.38 11.31
N PRO A 157 8.97 -7.48 12.00
CA PRO A 157 7.98 -8.33 12.64
C PRO A 157 7.45 -7.67 13.91
N LEU A 158 6.13 -7.52 13.97
CA LEU A 158 5.37 -7.06 15.13
C LEU A 158 4.54 -8.21 15.70
N LYS A 159 4.17 -8.07 16.97
CA LYS A 159 3.25 -8.97 17.65
C LYS A 159 2.00 -8.23 18.11
N ALA A 160 0.90 -8.96 18.18
CA ALA A 160 -0.33 -8.45 18.76
C ALA A 160 -0.06 -7.94 20.19
N ARG A 161 -0.60 -6.76 20.49
CA ARG A 161 -0.49 -6.12 21.80
C ARG A 161 -1.89 -5.82 22.32
N SER A 162 -2.26 -6.44 23.44
CA SER A 162 -3.47 -6.02 24.18
C SER A 162 -3.21 -4.64 24.76
N ILE A 163 -4.03 -3.67 24.37
CA ILE A 163 -3.98 -2.29 24.87
C ILE A 163 -5.23 -1.92 25.68
N TRP A 164 -6.21 -2.82 25.77
CA TRP A 164 -7.45 -2.70 26.55
C TRP A 164 -7.91 -4.07 27.06
#